data_AF-A0A848TWC5-F1
#
_entry.id   AF-A0A848TWC5-F1
#
_cell.length_a   1.000
_cell.length_b   1.000
_cell.length_c   1.000
_cell.angle_alpha   90.00
_cell.angle_beta   90.00
_cell.angle_gamma   90.00
#
_symmetry.space_group_name_H-M   'P 1'
#
loop_
_entity.id
_entity.type
_entity.pdbx_description
1 polymer ?
#
loop_
_entity_poly.entity_id
_entity_poly.type
_entity_poly.pdbx_seq_one_letter_code
_entity_poly.pdbx_strand_id
1 'polypeptide(L)'
;AFVFWNHPAWHAQSPTGNPILSDFQKERIKNKELHGIEVINSLDYAEESLALALEHNLTIMGTSDIHGLIDWDYTEKGNHRPITLVFAKEKSLESMKEALFAGRTVAVYNDLLVGKPEYLIPLIQKSIVVESATYLPNTTVMKITLKNVTSSDLLFENVSVYTFYDSSPVFEIEARETKTVHLKTLEKLSVAKLSLKALGAFTAPKQQAVIEWDLLVE
;
A
#
# COMPACT_ATOMS: atom_id res chain seq x y z
N ALA A 1 -17.29 -0.02 21.71
CA ALA A 1 -15.84 -0.02 21.45
C ALA A 1 -15.62 -0.19 19.95
N PHE A 2 -14.44 0.14 19.42
CA PHE A 2 -14.00 -0.39 18.13
C PHE A 2 -13.38 -1.76 18.41
N VAL A 3 -13.82 -2.79 17.70
CA VAL A 3 -13.45 -4.20 17.92
C VAL A 3 -13.03 -4.78 16.59
N PHE A 4 -11.88 -5.45 16.56
CA PHE A 4 -11.36 -6.10 15.38
C PHE A 4 -10.92 -7.54 15.68
N TRP A 5 -10.85 -8.37 14.64
CA TRP A 5 -10.48 -9.78 14.76
C TRP A 5 -8.98 -9.93 14.54
N ASN A 6 -8.28 -10.38 15.58
CA ASN A 6 -6.84 -10.54 15.59
C ASN A 6 -6.40 -11.82 14.87
N HIS A 7 -5.27 -11.73 14.17
CA HIS A 7 -4.51 -12.82 13.57
C HIS A 7 -5.36 -14.03 13.13
N PRO A 8 -6.37 -13.81 12.26
CA PRO A 8 -7.40 -14.80 11.95
C PRO A 8 -6.86 -16.05 11.25
N ALA A 9 -5.74 -15.90 10.55
CA ALA A 9 -5.02 -16.94 9.82
C ALA A 9 -3.94 -17.64 10.68
N TRP A 10 -3.79 -17.29 11.96
CA TRP A 10 -2.72 -17.83 12.79
C TRP A 10 -2.82 -19.36 12.88
N HIS A 11 -1.79 -20.03 12.36
CA HIS A 11 -1.81 -21.47 12.12
C HIS A 11 -2.01 -22.31 13.39
N ALA A 12 -1.67 -21.78 14.57
CA ALA A 12 -1.91 -22.46 15.84
C ALA A 12 -3.41 -22.57 16.20
N GLN A 13 -4.25 -21.66 15.69
CA GLN A 13 -5.70 -21.67 15.88
C GLN A 13 -6.47 -22.05 14.61
N SER A 14 -5.86 -21.88 13.44
CA SER A 14 -6.39 -22.33 12.15
C SER A 14 -5.35 -23.16 11.41
N PRO A 15 -5.36 -24.50 11.54
CA PRO A 15 -4.31 -25.37 10.99
C PRO A 15 -4.10 -25.27 9.47
N THR A 16 -5.09 -24.76 8.72
CA THR A 16 -4.97 -24.53 7.28
C THR A 16 -4.32 -23.17 6.94
N GLY A 17 -3.98 -22.35 7.93
CA GLY A 17 -3.45 -21.00 7.75
C GLY A 17 -4.48 -20.02 7.17
N ASN A 18 -5.77 -20.29 7.33
CA ASN A 18 -6.85 -19.49 6.75
C ASN A 18 -7.80 -18.95 7.82
N PRO A 19 -8.34 -17.73 7.68
CA PRO A 19 -9.42 -17.24 8.54
C PRO A 19 -10.62 -18.18 8.60
N ILE A 20 -11.08 -18.52 9.80
CA ILE A 20 -12.30 -19.32 10.01
C ILE A 20 -13.49 -18.38 10.22
N LEU A 21 -14.22 -18.06 9.14
CA LEU A 21 -15.46 -17.27 9.21
C LEU A 21 -16.65 -18.15 9.66
N SER A 22 -16.70 -18.46 10.95
CA SER A 22 -17.81 -19.23 11.53
C SER A 22 -19.08 -18.37 11.72
N ASP A 23 -20.17 -19.00 12.13
CA ASP A 23 -21.42 -18.31 12.42
C ASP A 23 -21.27 -17.26 13.53
N PHE A 24 -20.32 -17.45 14.45
CA PHE A 24 -19.99 -16.46 15.46
C PHE A 24 -19.49 -15.14 14.84
N GLN A 25 -18.47 -15.18 13.96
CA GLN A 25 -17.96 -13.99 13.30
C GLN A 25 -19.04 -13.33 12.45
N LYS A 26 -19.79 -14.12 11.67
CA LYS A 26 -20.90 -13.62 10.83
C LYS A 26 -21.95 -12.87 11.65
N GLU A 27 -22.33 -13.40 12.81
CA GLU A 27 -23.29 -12.75 13.70
C GLU A 27 -22.75 -11.43 14.25
N ARG A 28 -21.49 -11.39 14.71
CA ARG A 28 -20.86 -10.16 15.23
C ARG A 28 -20.72 -9.09 14.13
N ILE A 29 -20.42 -9.47 12.89
CA ILE A 29 -20.39 -8.56 11.73
C ILE A 29 -21.79 -7.99 11.49
N LYS A 30 -22.81 -8.86 11.41
CA LYS A 30 -24.21 -8.47 11.18
C LYS A 30 -24.72 -7.50 12.25
N ASN A 31 -24.35 -7.74 13.51
CA ASN A 31 -24.75 -6.90 14.64
C ASN A 31 -23.91 -5.61 14.76
N LYS A 32 -22.94 -5.38 13.87
CA LYS A 32 -21.98 -4.27 13.94
C LYS A 32 -21.17 -4.26 15.24
N GLU A 33 -20.80 -5.44 15.71
CA GLU A 33 -19.98 -5.65 16.90
C GLU A 33 -18.53 -6.01 16.54
N LEU A 34 -18.30 -6.45 15.29
CA LEU A 34 -16.97 -6.64 14.70
C LEU A 34 -16.78 -5.62 13.57
N HIS A 35 -15.75 -4.79 13.67
CA HIS A 35 -15.56 -3.57 12.86
C HIS A 35 -14.30 -3.61 11.99
N GLY A 36 -13.34 -4.46 12.34
CA GLY A 36 -12.06 -4.59 11.66
C GLY A 36 -11.53 -6.01 11.69
N ILE A 37 -10.46 -6.25 10.94
CA ILE A 37 -9.76 -7.52 10.87
C ILE A 37 -8.29 -7.25 10.59
N GLU A 38 -7.41 -7.99 11.26
CA GLU A 38 -5.99 -7.96 10.95
C GLU A 38 -5.72 -8.70 9.64
N VAL A 39 -5.17 -7.96 8.68
CA VAL A 39 -4.61 -8.52 7.45
C VAL A 39 -3.11 -8.72 7.57
N ILE A 40 -2.47 -7.94 8.45
CA ILE A 40 -1.07 -8.09 8.83
C ILE A 40 -1.00 -8.20 10.37
N ASN A 41 -0.35 -9.24 10.86
CA ASN A 41 -0.01 -9.39 12.27
C ASN A 41 1.43 -9.88 12.39
N SER A 42 2.22 -9.20 13.21
CA SER A 42 3.62 -9.54 13.45
C SER A 42 4.50 -9.58 12.18
N LEU A 43 4.74 -10.76 11.60
CA LEU A 43 5.50 -10.91 10.36
C LEU A 43 4.64 -11.48 9.22
N ASP A 44 3.36 -11.75 9.50
CA ASP A 44 2.47 -12.50 8.63
C ASP A 44 1.48 -11.57 7.91
N TYR A 45 1.41 -11.70 6.59
CA TYR A 45 0.34 -11.14 5.77
C TYR A 45 -0.61 -12.26 5.32
N ALA A 46 -1.91 -12.06 5.53
CA ALA A 46 -2.96 -13.01 5.15
C ALA A 46 -3.87 -12.42 4.07
N GLU A 47 -3.72 -12.90 2.82
CA GLU A 47 -4.55 -12.48 1.68
C GLU A 47 -6.03 -12.79 1.91
N GLU A 48 -6.35 -13.91 2.55
CA GLU A 48 -7.71 -14.32 2.83
C GLU A 48 -8.39 -13.40 3.87
N SER A 49 -7.60 -12.83 4.79
CA SER A 49 -8.10 -11.79 5.70
C SER A 49 -8.45 -10.52 4.95
N LEU A 50 -7.65 -10.14 3.95
CA LEU A 50 -7.96 -9.00 3.08
C LEU A 50 -9.24 -9.29 2.28
N ALA A 51 -9.43 -10.50 1.77
CA ALA A 51 -10.65 -10.90 1.08
C ALA A 51 -11.88 -10.70 1.98
N LEU A 52 -11.84 -11.22 3.22
CA LEU A 52 -12.91 -11.05 4.20
C LEU A 52 -13.13 -9.59 4.60
N ALA A 53 -12.05 -8.80 4.70
CA ALA A 53 -12.15 -7.38 5.01
C ALA A 53 -12.97 -6.63 3.95
N LEU A 54 -12.72 -6.93 2.68
CA LEU A 54 -13.43 -6.33 1.55
C LEU A 54 -14.87 -6.84 1.46
N GLU A 55 -15.08 -8.16 1.55
CA GLU A 55 -16.41 -8.79 1.44
C GLU A 55 -17.37 -8.31 2.53
N HIS A 56 -16.89 -8.15 3.76
CA HIS A 56 -17.71 -7.76 4.90
C HIS A 56 -17.55 -6.28 5.29
N ASN A 57 -16.87 -5.48 4.47
CA ASN A 57 -16.60 -4.07 4.73
C ASN A 57 -15.98 -3.82 6.13
N LEU A 58 -15.06 -4.69 6.54
CA LEU A 58 -14.29 -4.52 7.78
C LEU A 58 -13.10 -3.60 7.52
N THR A 59 -12.72 -2.87 8.57
CA THR A 59 -11.52 -2.03 8.58
C THR A 59 -10.28 -2.91 8.51
N ILE A 60 -9.38 -2.60 7.58
CA ILE A 60 -8.12 -3.31 7.38
C ILE A 60 -7.13 -2.87 8.46
N MET A 61 -6.64 -3.82 9.26
CA MET A 61 -5.72 -3.57 10.37
C MET A 61 -4.37 -4.25 10.17
N GLY A 62 -3.32 -3.57 10.61
CA GLY A 62 -1.95 -4.08 10.73
C GLY A 62 -1.39 -3.79 12.11
N THR A 63 -0.96 -4.82 12.85
CA THR A 63 -0.41 -4.66 14.20
C THR A 63 0.82 -5.53 14.43
N SER A 64 1.66 -5.16 15.40
CA SER A 64 2.91 -5.86 15.68
C SER A 64 2.76 -7.06 16.60
N ASP A 65 1.66 -7.12 17.38
CA ASP A 65 1.41 -8.13 18.43
C ASP A 65 2.66 -8.48 19.26
N ILE A 66 3.36 -7.44 19.69
CA ILE A 66 4.70 -7.57 20.24
C ILE A 66 4.63 -8.12 21.66
N HIS A 67 5.31 -9.24 21.89
CA HIS A 67 5.43 -9.87 23.22
C HIS A 67 6.81 -9.64 23.85
N GLY A 68 7.80 -9.29 23.03
CA GLY A 68 9.18 -9.01 23.43
C GLY A 68 9.59 -7.55 23.27
N LEU A 69 10.89 -7.31 23.12
CA LEU A 69 11.41 -6.00 22.78
C LEU A 69 11.25 -5.75 21.29
N ILE A 70 10.71 -4.58 20.92
CA ILE A 70 10.45 -4.23 19.52
C ILE A 70 11.70 -4.33 18.65
N ASP A 71 12.86 -3.95 19.19
CA ASP A 71 14.11 -3.96 18.43
C ASP A 71 14.56 -5.38 18.09
N TRP A 72 14.37 -6.33 19.00
CA TRP A 72 14.79 -7.73 18.79
C TRP A 72 13.93 -8.45 17.76
N ASP A 73 12.65 -8.11 17.70
CA ASP A 73 11.72 -8.73 16.76
C ASP A 73 11.71 -8.05 15.39
N TYR A 74 12.11 -6.76 15.31
CA TYR A 74 12.06 -5.99 14.08
C TYR A 74 13.40 -5.32 13.71
N THR A 75 13.81 -4.29 14.46
CA THR A 75 14.93 -3.40 14.08
C THR A 75 16.24 -4.15 13.82
N GLU A 76 16.65 -5.03 14.73
CA GLU A 76 17.90 -5.83 14.64
C GLU A 76 17.86 -6.88 13.52
N LYS A 77 16.65 -7.19 13.02
CA LYS A 77 16.42 -8.12 11.90
C LYS A 77 16.23 -7.38 10.57
N GLY A 78 16.42 -6.06 10.54
CA GLY A 78 16.23 -5.24 9.35
C GLY A 78 14.76 -5.03 8.96
N ASN A 79 13.83 -5.23 9.88
CA ASN A 79 12.40 -5.06 9.64
C ASN A 79 11.86 -3.80 10.34
N HIS A 80 10.79 -3.26 9.78
CA HIS A 80 9.92 -2.32 10.48
C HIS A 80 8.79 -3.07 11.18
N ARG A 81 8.36 -2.57 12.35
CA ARG A 81 7.17 -3.10 13.01
C ARG A 81 5.93 -2.86 12.13
N PRO A 82 4.98 -3.80 12.06
CA PRO A 82 3.71 -3.54 11.41
C PRO A 82 2.94 -2.43 12.11
N ILE A 83 2.31 -1.58 11.30
CA ILE A 83 1.47 -0.50 11.78
C ILE A 83 0.20 -0.39 10.93
N THR A 84 -0.77 0.34 11.46
CA THR A 84 -1.91 0.82 10.69
C THR A 84 -1.78 2.32 10.48
N LEU A 85 -1.68 2.77 9.23
CA LEU A 85 -1.87 4.17 8.88
C LEU A 85 -3.36 4.48 8.96
N VAL A 86 -3.73 5.47 9.77
CA VAL A 86 -5.12 5.90 9.96
C VAL A 86 -5.27 7.32 9.41
N PHE A 87 -6.13 7.50 8.41
CA PHE A 87 -6.35 8.80 7.78
C PHE A 87 -7.38 9.62 8.57
N ALA A 88 -7.01 10.02 9.78
CA ALA A 88 -7.81 10.89 10.63
C ALA A 88 -7.80 12.34 10.13
N LYS A 89 -8.90 13.07 10.38
CA LYS A 89 -8.99 14.51 10.02
C LYS A 89 -8.06 15.36 10.89
N GLU A 90 -7.90 14.96 12.14
CA GLU A 90 -7.09 15.63 13.16
C GLU A 90 -6.40 14.61 14.05
N LYS A 91 -5.33 15.04 14.73
CA LYS A 91 -4.60 14.22 15.71
C LYS A 91 -5.33 14.21 17.06
N SER A 92 -6.52 13.63 17.09
CA SER A 92 -7.36 13.46 18.29
C SER A 92 -7.91 12.05 18.40
N LEU A 93 -8.30 11.65 19.61
CA LEU A 93 -8.88 10.32 19.86
C LEU A 93 -10.21 10.15 19.10
N GLU A 94 -11.01 11.22 19.05
CA GLU A 94 -12.30 11.26 18.38
C GLU A 94 -12.15 11.09 16.87
N SER A 95 -11.22 11.84 16.26
CA SER A 95 -10.94 11.75 14.82
C SER A 95 -10.34 10.41 14.43
N MET A 96 -9.45 9.85 15.27
CA MET A 96 -8.90 8.51 15.07
C MET A 96 -10.00 7.45 15.14
N LYS A 97 -10.86 7.51 16.16
CA LYS A 97 -11.99 6.58 16.32
C LYS A 97 -12.92 6.67 15.11
N GLU A 98 -13.30 7.89 14.70
CA GLU A 98 -14.16 8.09 13.52
C GLU A 98 -13.53 7.50 12.26
N ALA A 99 -12.24 7.74 12.02
CA ALA A 99 -11.52 7.18 10.88
C ALA A 99 -11.47 5.65 10.89
N LEU A 100 -11.27 5.03 12.07
CA LEU A 100 -11.33 3.57 12.23
C LEU A 100 -12.72 3.03 11.88
N PHE A 101 -13.79 3.61 12.42
CA PHE A 101 -15.16 3.18 12.06
C PHE A 101 -15.52 3.41 10.58
N ALA A 102 -14.91 4.41 9.96
CA ALA A 102 -15.05 4.69 8.53
C ALA A 102 -14.17 3.80 7.63
N GLY A 103 -13.33 2.93 8.19
CA GLY A 103 -12.44 2.05 7.43
C GLY A 103 -11.32 2.78 6.69
N ARG A 104 -10.94 3.97 7.16
CA ARG A 104 -9.93 4.84 6.53
C ARG A 104 -8.52 4.44 6.95
N THR A 105 -8.10 3.26 6.51
CA THR A 105 -6.83 2.66 6.94
C THR A 105 -6.04 2.00 5.81
N VAL A 106 -4.72 1.91 6.02
CA VAL A 106 -3.78 1.07 5.27
C VAL A 106 -2.90 0.35 6.30
N ALA A 107 -2.83 -0.98 6.24
CA ALA A 107 -1.91 -1.79 7.02
C ALA A 107 -0.53 -1.80 6.33
N VAL A 108 0.54 -1.66 7.11
CA VAL A 108 1.91 -1.52 6.58
C VAL A 108 2.85 -2.47 7.32
N TYR A 109 3.70 -3.18 6.58
CA TYR A 109 4.80 -3.96 7.13
C TYR A 109 5.93 -4.08 6.11
N ASN A 110 7.11 -3.56 6.45
CA ASN A 110 8.22 -3.37 5.49
C ASN A 110 7.69 -2.68 4.21
N ASP A 111 7.85 -3.32 3.06
CA ASP A 111 7.43 -2.80 1.74
C ASP A 111 5.97 -3.12 1.41
N LEU A 112 5.27 -3.86 2.27
CA LEU A 112 3.86 -4.20 2.09
C LEU A 112 2.98 -3.05 2.55
N LEU A 113 2.08 -2.62 1.65
CA LEU A 113 1.03 -1.63 1.89
C LEU A 113 -0.30 -2.26 1.50
N VAL A 114 -1.19 -2.50 2.46
CA VAL A 114 -2.45 -3.23 2.21
C VAL A 114 -3.63 -2.38 2.65
N GLY A 115 -4.54 -2.07 1.74
CA GLY A 115 -5.66 -1.19 2.04
C GLY A 115 -6.63 -1.05 0.89
N LYS A 116 -7.78 -0.42 1.14
CA LYS A 116 -8.79 -0.20 0.08
C LYS A 116 -8.25 0.77 -1.00
N PRO A 117 -8.63 0.58 -2.28
CA PRO A 117 -8.16 1.43 -3.38
C PRO A 117 -8.30 2.93 -3.11
N GLU A 118 -9.42 3.36 -2.52
CA GLU A 118 -9.72 4.76 -2.24
C GLU A 118 -8.78 5.43 -1.23
N TYR A 119 -7.98 4.66 -0.48
CA TYR A 119 -6.98 5.19 0.45
C TYR A 119 -5.56 4.86 0.01
N LEU A 120 -5.33 3.65 -0.52
CA LEU A 120 -4.00 3.19 -0.89
C LEU A 120 -3.48 3.87 -2.17
N ILE A 121 -4.33 4.03 -3.20
CA ILE A 121 -3.91 4.68 -4.45
C ILE A 121 -3.54 6.15 -4.21
N PRO A 122 -4.36 6.98 -3.53
CA PRO A 122 -3.98 8.36 -3.22
C PRO A 122 -2.74 8.47 -2.32
N LEU A 123 -2.56 7.52 -1.37
CA LEU A 123 -1.35 7.48 -0.54
C LEU A 123 -0.10 7.37 -1.43
N ILE A 124 -0.05 6.36 -2.31
CA ILE A 124 1.13 6.12 -3.18
C ILE A 124 1.28 7.25 -4.21
N GLN A 125 0.18 7.77 -4.76
CA GLN A 125 0.23 8.89 -5.68
C GLN A 125 0.89 10.13 -5.05
N LYS A 126 0.64 10.37 -3.75
CA LYS A 126 1.26 11.45 -2.98
C LYS A 126 2.67 11.11 -2.46
N SER A 127 3.05 9.84 -2.47
CA SER A 127 4.39 9.38 -2.12
C SER A 127 5.44 9.69 -3.19
N ILE A 128 5.05 9.82 -4.46
CA ILE A 128 5.95 10.16 -5.57
C ILE A 128 5.63 11.55 -6.11
N VAL A 129 6.66 12.39 -6.16
CA VAL A 129 6.61 13.71 -6.80
C VAL A 129 7.30 13.63 -8.16
N VAL A 130 6.61 14.05 -9.21
CA VAL A 130 7.22 14.28 -10.53
C VAL A 130 7.93 15.63 -10.47
N GLU A 131 9.26 15.63 -10.40
CA GLU A 131 10.07 16.86 -10.30
C GLU A 131 10.26 17.53 -11.66
N SER A 132 10.37 16.76 -12.73
CA SER A 132 10.43 17.29 -14.10
C SER A 132 10.07 16.24 -15.15
N ALA A 133 9.57 16.71 -16.29
CA ALA A 133 9.34 15.92 -17.50
C ALA A 133 9.75 16.73 -18.73
N THR A 134 10.86 16.36 -19.38
CA THR A 134 11.42 17.11 -20.51
C THR A 134 11.90 16.19 -21.62
N TYR A 135 11.82 16.62 -22.87
CA TYR A 135 12.36 15.86 -24.00
C TYR A 135 13.88 16.05 -24.12
N LEU A 136 14.62 14.94 -24.33
CA LEU A 136 16.04 15.04 -24.66
C LEU A 136 16.21 15.73 -26.04
N PRO A 137 17.28 16.54 -26.23
CA PRO A 137 17.48 17.31 -27.45
C PRO A 137 17.39 16.47 -28.73
N ASN A 138 16.57 16.90 -29.68
CA ASN A 138 16.37 16.24 -30.97
C ASN A 138 15.85 14.78 -30.89
N THR A 139 15.13 14.41 -29.83
CA THR A 139 14.53 13.08 -29.69
C THR A 139 13.03 13.14 -29.30
N THR A 140 12.39 11.97 -29.27
CA THR A 140 11.07 11.70 -28.67
C THR A 140 11.18 10.88 -27.38
N VAL A 141 12.36 10.92 -26.75
CA VAL A 141 12.65 10.31 -25.45
C VAL A 141 12.45 11.38 -24.37
N MET A 142 11.49 11.14 -23.48
CA MET A 142 11.18 12.04 -22.37
C MET A 142 11.97 11.59 -21.13
N LYS A 143 12.81 12.47 -20.59
CA LYS A 143 13.45 12.33 -19.29
C LYS A 143 12.45 12.73 -18.20
N ILE A 144 12.20 11.81 -17.27
CA ILE A 144 11.31 12.02 -16.14
C ILE A 144 12.12 11.87 -14.86
N THR A 145 11.97 12.82 -13.94
CA THR A 145 12.60 12.80 -12.62
C THR A 145 11.52 12.57 -11.57
N LEU A 146 11.60 11.44 -10.85
CA LEU A 146 10.63 11.01 -9.85
C LEU A 146 11.29 11.00 -8.48
N LYS A 147 10.66 11.62 -7.48
CA LYS A 147 11.16 11.65 -6.10
C LYS A 147 10.23 10.91 -5.16
N ASN A 148 10.77 9.94 -4.42
CA ASN A 148 10.06 9.31 -3.32
C ASN A 148 10.18 10.20 -2.07
N VAL A 149 9.07 10.74 -1.58
CA VAL A 149 9.05 11.63 -0.40
C VAL A 149 8.74 10.88 0.90
N THR A 150 8.70 9.56 0.86
CA THR A 150 8.38 8.71 2.02
C THR A 150 9.64 8.16 2.69
N SER A 151 9.43 7.40 3.77
CA SER A 151 10.47 6.68 4.50
C SER A 151 10.53 5.19 4.14
N SER A 152 9.86 4.77 3.07
CA SER A 152 9.83 3.39 2.61
C SER A 152 10.26 3.33 1.15
N ASP A 153 10.97 2.26 0.79
CA ASP A 153 11.32 2.01 -0.60
C ASP A 153 10.04 1.66 -1.37
N LEU A 154 9.99 2.04 -2.65
CA LEU A 154 8.82 1.80 -3.48
C LEU A 154 9.24 1.11 -4.78
N LEU A 155 8.85 -0.16 -4.88
CA LEU A 155 9.07 -1.00 -6.05
C LEU A 155 7.89 -0.89 -7.02
N PHE A 156 8.20 -0.49 -8.25
CA PHE A 156 7.23 -0.28 -9.31
C PHE A 156 7.50 -1.16 -10.53
N GLU A 157 6.43 -1.53 -11.24
CA GLU A 157 6.46 -2.04 -12.60
C GLU A 157 5.77 -1.02 -13.53
N ASN A 158 6.44 -0.63 -14.61
CA ASN A 158 5.85 0.21 -15.64
C ASN A 158 4.83 -0.58 -16.44
N VAL A 159 3.57 -0.15 -16.33
CA VAL A 159 2.42 -0.71 -17.07
C VAL A 159 1.79 0.33 -18.01
N SER A 160 2.52 1.41 -18.28
CA SER A 160 2.12 2.42 -19.27
C SER A 160 2.10 1.84 -20.68
N VAL A 161 1.45 2.56 -21.60
CA VAL A 161 1.58 2.29 -23.05
C VAL A 161 3.01 2.53 -23.57
N TYR A 162 3.81 3.27 -22.82
CA TYR A 162 5.19 3.62 -23.15
C TYR A 162 6.19 2.66 -22.50
N THR A 163 7.31 2.42 -23.18
CA THR A 163 8.43 1.62 -22.65
C THR A 163 9.62 2.49 -22.30
N PHE A 164 10.46 2.03 -21.39
CA PHE A 164 11.70 2.74 -21.04
C PHE A 164 12.77 2.58 -22.12
N TYR A 165 13.60 3.61 -22.27
CA TYR A 165 14.75 3.62 -23.18
C TYR A 165 15.93 2.84 -22.59
N ASP A 166 16.24 3.06 -21.30
CA ASP A 166 17.47 2.60 -20.64
C ASP A 166 17.24 2.01 -19.24
N SER A 167 16.00 1.65 -18.90
CA SER A 167 15.65 1.08 -17.59
C SER A 167 14.85 -0.22 -17.72
N SER A 168 14.96 -1.09 -16.72
CA SER A 168 14.08 -2.24 -16.55
C SER A 168 12.63 -1.75 -16.37
N PRO A 169 11.61 -2.47 -16.87
CA PRO A 169 10.22 -2.14 -16.58
C PRO A 169 9.93 -2.22 -15.08
N VAL A 170 10.67 -3.03 -14.33
CA VAL A 170 10.62 -3.09 -12.87
C VAL A 170 11.79 -2.31 -12.28
N PHE A 171 11.50 -1.34 -11.42
CA PHE A 171 12.51 -0.49 -10.79
C PHE A 171 12.04 -0.02 -9.41
N GLU A 172 13.01 0.34 -8.58
CA GLU A 172 12.78 0.86 -7.23
C GLU A 172 13.13 2.35 -7.17
N ILE A 173 12.40 3.07 -6.33
CA ILE A 173 12.76 4.40 -5.85
C ILE A 173 12.93 4.29 -4.34
N GLU A 174 14.18 4.24 -3.88
CA GLU A 174 14.53 4.18 -2.46
C GLU A 174 13.93 5.36 -1.68
N ALA A 175 13.73 5.17 -0.38
CA ALA A 175 13.19 6.16 0.53
C ALA A 175 13.98 7.46 0.45
N ARG A 176 13.27 8.59 0.27
CA ARG A 176 13.85 9.94 0.15
C ARG A 176 14.73 10.19 -1.08
N GLU A 177 14.88 9.22 -1.97
CA GLU A 177 15.72 9.33 -3.16
C GLU A 177 14.96 9.79 -4.40
N THR A 178 15.73 10.23 -5.39
CA THR A 178 15.25 10.62 -6.71
C THR A 178 15.72 9.62 -7.76
N LYS A 179 14.81 9.16 -8.62
CA LYS A 179 15.08 8.29 -9.76
C LYS A 179 14.79 9.02 -11.06
N THR A 180 15.74 8.97 -12.00
CA THR A 180 15.50 9.37 -13.39
C THR A 180 15.14 8.14 -14.23
N VAL A 181 14.09 8.25 -15.04
CA VAL A 181 13.75 7.25 -16.07
C VAL A 181 13.53 7.95 -17.41
N HIS A 182 13.80 7.25 -18.52
CA HIS A 182 13.62 7.78 -19.86
C HIS A 182 12.51 7.03 -20.60
N LEU A 183 11.45 7.74 -20.96
CA LEU A 183 10.23 7.19 -21.57
C LEU A 183 10.24 7.38 -23.09
N LYS A 184 10.05 6.31 -23.86
CA LYS A 184 9.92 6.38 -25.32
C LYS A 184 8.48 6.69 -25.69
N THR A 185 8.21 7.95 -26.02
CA THR A 185 6.85 8.43 -26.33
C THR A 185 6.47 8.37 -27.81
N LEU A 186 7.42 8.04 -28.69
CA LEU A 186 7.30 7.98 -30.17
C LEU A 186 7.06 9.34 -30.85
N GLU A 187 6.30 10.22 -30.23
CA GLU A 187 6.03 11.59 -30.66
C GLU A 187 6.21 12.58 -29.49
N LYS A 188 6.26 13.89 -29.78
CA LYS A 188 6.32 14.90 -28.72
C LYS A 188 4.91 15.23 -28.23
N LEU A 189 4.65 14.97 -26.95
CA LEU A 189 3.39 15.22 -26.28
C LEU A 189 3.51 16.45 -25.37
N SER A 190 2.43 17.20 -25.19
CA SER A 190 2.35 18.25 -24.16
C SER A 190 2.06 17.67 -22.78
N VAL A 191 1.33 16.55 -22.73
CA VAL A 191 1.04 15.77 -21.53
C VAL A 191 1.18 14.30 -21.86
N ALA A 192 1.98 13.57 -21.09
CA ALA A 192 2.06 12.11 -21.15
C ALA A 192 1.56 11.51 -19.83
N LYS A 193 0.98 10.32 -19.87
CA LYS A 193 0.52 9.62 -18.68
C LYS A 193 1.47 8.48 -18.32
N LEU A 194 2.02 8.53 -17.12
CA LEU A 194 2.83 7.46 -16.53
C LEU A 194 1.94 6.60 -15.64
N SER A 195 1.81 5.32 -15.96
CA SER A 195 1.07 4.33 -15.17
C SER A 195 2.04 3.30 -14.59
N LEU A 196 2.17 3.27 -13.26
CA LEU A 196 3.04 2.33 -12.54
C LEU A 196 2.21 1.44 -11.62
N LYS A 197 2.49 0.14 -11.63
CA LYS A 197 1.97 -0.83 -10.67
C LYS A 197 2.91 -0.89 -9.48
N ALA A 198 2.44 -0.57 -8.28
CA ALA A 198 3.22 -0.65 -7.05
C ALA A 198 3.21 -2.09 -6.52
N LEU A 199 4.34 -2.79 -6.61
CA LEU A 199 4.39 -4.25 -6.44
C LEU A 199 4.13 -4.73 -5.01
N GLY A 200 4.47 -3.93 -4.00
CA GLY A 200 4.18 -4.19 -2.59
C GLY A 200 2.81 -3.70 -2.12
N ALA A 201 2.03 -3.04 -2.98
CA ALA A 201 0.81 -2.37 -2.59
C ALA A 201 -0.44 -3.13 -3.01
N PHE A 202 -1.12 -3.81 -2.09
CA PHE A 202 -2.28 -4.67 -2.39
C PHE A 202 -3.61 -3.99 -2.06
N THR A 203 -4.49 -3.94 -3.06
CA THR A 203 -5.86 -3.42 -2.94
C THR A 203 -6.91 -4.51 -2.77
N ALA A 204 -6.58 -5.72 -3.23
CA ALA A 204 -7.34 -6.96 -3.05
C ALA A 204 -6.36 -8.15 -3.15
N PRO A 205 -6.78 -9.37 -2.80
CA PRO A 205 -5.95 -10.57 -2.99
C PRO A 205 -5.43 -10.64 -4.42
N LYS A 206 -4.11 -10.85 -4.58
CA LYS A 206 -3.42 -10.91 -5.88
C LYS A 206 -3.60 -9.67 -6.78
N GLN A 207 -4.01 -8.53 -6.22
CA GLN A 207 -4.26 -7.31 -6.98
C GLN A 207 -3.48 -6.13 -6.41
N GLN A 208 -2.43 -5.73 -7.12
CA GLN A 208 -1.64 -4.56 -6.79
C GLN A 208 -2.29 -3.24 -7.26
N ALA A 209 -1.97 -2.14 -6.57
CA ALA A 209 -2.36 -0.79 -6.97
C ALA A 209 -1.64 -0.37 -8.25
N VAL A 210 -2.39 0.17 -9.22
CA VAL A 210 -1.86 0.90 -10.38
C VAL A 210 -2.13 2.39 -10.17
N ILE A 211 -1.08 3.20 -10.28
CA ILE A 211 -1.10 4.62 -9.99
C ILE A 211 -0.69 5.38 -11.26
N GLU A 212 -1.40 6.48 -11.52
CA GLU A 212 -1.17 7.31 -12.68
C GLU A 212 -0.68 8.71 -12.29
N TRP A 213 0.29 9.21 -13.03
CA TRP A 213 0.77 10.59 -12.97
C TRP A 213 0.71 11.23 -14.35
N ASP A 214 0.13 12.42 -14.41
CA ASP A 214 0.21 13.27 -15.59
C ASP A 214 1.57 13.99 -15.61
N LEU A 215 2.34 13.73 -16.66
CA LEU A 215 3.64 14.34 -16.94
C LEU A 215 3.40 15.57 -17.81
N LEU A 216 3.36 16.74 -17.18
CA LEU A 216 3.29 18.01 -17.87
C LEU A 216 4.68 18.35 -18.42
N VAL A 217 4.80 18.47 -19.73
CA VAL A 217 6.08 18.76 -20.37
C VAL A 217 6.43 20.23 -20.20
N GLU A 218 7.62 20.50 -19.67
CA GLU A 218 8.20 21.84 -19.52
C GLU A 218 8.70 22.43 -20.86
#